data_AF-A0A4Q5Y7P0-F1
#
_entry.id   AF-A0A4Q5Y7P0-F1
#
_cell.length_a   1.000
_cell.length_b   1.000
_cell.length_c   1.000
_cell.angle_alpha   90.00
_cell.angle_beta   90.00
_cell.angle_gamma   90.00
#
_symmetry.space_group_name_H-M   'P 1'
#
loop_
_entity.id
_entity.type
_entity.pdbx_description
1 polymer ?
#
loop_
_entity_poly.entity_id
_entity_poly.type
_entity_poly.pdbx_seq_one_letter_code
_entity_poly.pdbx_strand_id
1 'polypeptide(L)' 'MRKLILGLAVSLDGFIEGPNGEFDWCFTDQDYGMSDFFKRVDALFIGRKSYEL' A
#
# COMPACT_ATOMS: atom_id res chain seq x y z
N MET A 1 10.43 16.02 13.19
CA MET A 1 11.09 14.78 12.71
C MET A 1 10.16 14.09 11.72
N ARG A 2 10.68 13.63 10.57
CA ARG A 2 9.88 12.90 9.57
C ARG A 2 9.65 11.45 10.05
N LYS A 3 8.51 10.86 9.67
CA LYS A 3 8.17 9.46 10.00
C LYS A 3 8.36 8.58 8.77
N LEU A 4 8.87 7.37 8.97
CA LEU A 4 8.75 6.30 7.99
C LEU A 4 7.44 5.57 8.26
N ILE A 5 6.58 5.47 7.25
CA ILE A 5 5.23 4.90 7.39
C ILE A 5 5.07 3.81 6.34
N LEU A 6 4.66 2.62 6.78
CA LEU A 6 4.20 1.56 5.91
C LEU A 6 2.67 1.63 5.85
N GLY A 7 2.11 1.94 4.68
CA GLY A 7 0.67 1.96 4.44
C GLY A 7 0.33 0.95 3.35
N LEU A 8 -0.40 -0.11 3.71
CA LEU A 8 -0.77 -1.22 2.81
C LEU A 8 -2.11 -1.83 3.23
N ALA A 9 -2.76 -2.49 2.28
CA ALA A 9 -3.84 -3.42 2.58
C ALA A 9 -3.27 -4.73 3.12
N VAL A 10 -3.98 -5.38 4.04
CA VAL A 10 -3.59 -6.65 4.63
C VAL A 10 -4.81 -7.55 4.74
N SER A 11 -4.63 -8.83 4.45
CA SER A 11 -5.66 -9.85 4.67
C SER A 11 -5.93 -10.01 6.16
N LEU A 12 -7.07 -10.62 6.50
CA LEU A 12 -7.45 -10.84 7.90
C LEU A 12 -6.44 -11.70 8.67
N ASP A 13 -5.76 -12.61 7.97
CA ASP A 13 -4.72 -13.50 8.47
C ASP A 13 -3.29 -12.95 8.33
N GLY A 14 -3.12 -11.70 7.88
CA GLY A 14 -1.86 -10.96 8.01
C GLY A 14 -0.95 -10.96 6.78
N PHE A 15 -1.44 -11.35 5.61
CA PHE A 15 -0.68 -11.33 4.36
C PHE A 15 -0.95 -10.06 3.55
N ILE A 16 0.08 -9.56 2.86
CA ILE A 16 -0.01 -8.37 2.01
C ILE A 16 -0.06 -8.69 0.51
N GLU A 17 0.19 -9.96 0.17
CA GLU A 17 0.27 -10.49 -1.19
C GLU A 17 0.02 -12.00 -1.12
N GLY A 18 -0.59 -12.57 -2.17
CA GLY A 18 -0.69 -14.03 -2.32
C GLY A 18 0.64 -14.70 -2.69
N PRO A 19 0.71 -16.03 -2.69
CA PRO A 19 1.95 -16.78 -2.94
C PRO A 19 2.55 -16.58 -4.33
N ASN A 20 1.78 -16.06 -5.31
CA ASN A 20 2.23 -15.80 -6.67
C ASN A 20 2.15 -14.31 -7.08
N GLY A 21 2.06 -13.37 -6.13
CA GLY A 21 1.95 -11.95 -6.46
C GLY A 21 0.52 -11.39 -6.44
N GLU A 22 -0.45 -12.15 -5.94
CA GLU A 22 -1.87 -11.76 -6.02
C GLU A 22 -2.19 -10.59 -5.07
N PHE A 23 -2.77 -9.53 -5.64
CA PHE A 23 -3.35 -8.39 -4.92
C PHE A 23 -4.78 -8.06 -5.38
N ASP A 24 -5.41 -8.92 -6.19
CA ASP A 24 -6.77 -8.78 -6.73
C ASP A 24 -7.87 -8.81 -5.65
N TRP A 25 -7.54 -9.32 -4.47
CA TRP A 25 -8.38 -9.27 -3.28
C TRP A 25 -8.43 -7.89 -2.61
N CYS A 26 -7.52 -6.96 -2.98
CA CYS A 26 -7.54 -5.59 -2.46
C CYS A 26 -8.68 -4.78 -3.09
N PHE A 27 -9.57 -4.24 -2.28
CA PHE A 27 -10.65 -3.39 -2.75
C PHE A 27 -10.20 -1.93 -2.92
N THR A 28 -10.67 -1.29 -3.98
CA THR A 28 -10.52 0.15 -4.26
C THR A 28 -11.88 0.82 -4.49
N ASP A 29 -12.93 0.22 -3.95
CA ASP A 29 -14.34 0.64 -4.13
C ASP A 29 -14.68 1.96 -3.41
N GLN A 30 -13.79 2.45 -2.55
CA GLN A 30 -13.88 3.72 -1.84
C GLN A 30 -12.48 4.25 -1.47
N ASP A 31 -12.42 5.48 -0.94
CA ASP A 31 -11.15 6.15 -0.63
C ASP A 31 -10.38 5.52 0.54
N TYR A 32 -11.05 4.85 1.49
CA TYR A 32 -10.44 4.29 2.72
C TYR A 32 -9.53 5.28 3.49
N GLY A 33 -9.68 6.59 3.30
CA GLY A 33 -8.83 7.63 3.88
C GLY A 33 -7.48 7.83 3.17
N MET A 34 -7.29 7.23 1.99
CA MET A 34 -6.06 7.32 1.21
C MET A 34 -5.80 8.76 0.73
N SER A 35 -6.83 9.50 0.33
CA SER A 35 -6.67 10.90 -0.09
C SER A 35 -6.09 11.77 1.02
N ASP A 36 -6.61 11.66 2.25
CA ASP A 36 -6.11 12.41 3.39
C ASP A 36 -4.76 11.88 3.91
N PHE A 37 -4.49 10.59 3.73
CA PHE A 37 -3.18 10.01 3.99
C PHE A 37 -2.11 10.63 3.09
N PHE A 38 -2.34 10.66 1.77
CA PHE A 38 -1.36 11.14 0.79
C PHE A 38 -1.09 12.65 0.89
N LYS A 39 -2.03 13.47 1.36
CA LYS A 39 -1.78 14.90 1.66
C LYS A 39 -0.63 15.13 2.66
N ARG A 40 -0.26 14.11 3.44
CA ARG A 40 0.80 14.17 4.46
C ARG A 40 2.11 13.50 4.03
N VAL A 41 2.17 12.96 2.80
CA VAL A 41 3.33 12.23 2.27
C VAL A 41 3.98 13.07 1.17
N ASP A 42 5.27 13.37 1.32
CA ASP A 42 6.03 14.17 0.34
C ASP A 42 7.06 13.34 -0.47
N ALA A 43 7.27 12.07 -0.09
CA ALA A 43 8.18 11.15 -0.76
C ALA A 43 7.73 9.69 -0.58
N LEU A 44 7.98 8.84 -1.58
CA LEU A 44 7.74 7.40 -1.55
C LEU A 44 9.06 6.64 -1.76
N PHE A 45 9.23 5.53 -1.04
CA PHE A 45 10.31 4.57 -1.27
C PHE A 45 9.70 3.32 -1.92
N ILE A 46 10.12 3.02 -3.15
CA ILE A 46 9.57 1.89 -3.92
C ILE A 46 10.74 1.05 -4.42
N GLY A 47 10.67 -0.28 -4.22
CA GLY A 47 11.64 -1.21 -4.80
C GLY A 47 11.47 -1.32 -6.31
N ARG A 48 12.55 -1.59 -7.06
CA ARG A 48 12.52 -1.60 -8.54
C ARG A 48 11.37 -2.42 -9.12
N LYS A 49 11.19 -3.66 -8.64
CA LYS A 49 10.10 -4.54 -9.12
C LYS A 49 8.71 -3.93 -8.87
N SER A 50 8.48 -3.35 -7.69
CA SER A 50 7.21 -2.69 -7.35
C SER A 50 6.98 -1.40 -8.14
N TYR A 51 8.05 -0.73 -8.59
CA TYR A 51 7.96 0.45 -9.45
C TYR A 51 7.67 0.10 -10.92
N GLU A 52 8.07 -1.09 -11.37
CA GLU A 52 7.90 -1.57 -12.74
C GLU A 52 6.56 -2.28 -13.00
N LEU A 53 5.84 -2.66 -11.94
CA LEU A 53 4.46 -3.20 -11.99
C LEU A 53 3.45 -2.09 -12.32
#